data_AF-A0A3M0WMZ4-F1
#
_entry.id   AF-A0A3M0WMZ4-F1
#
_cell.length_a   1.000
_cell.length_b   1.000
_cell.length_c   1.000
_cell.angle_alpha   90.00
_cell.angle_beta   90.00
_cell.angle_gamma   90.00
#
_symmetry.space_group_name_H-M   'P 1'
#
loop_
_entity.id
_entity.type
_entity.pdbx_description
1 polymer ?
#
loop_
_entity_poly.entity_id
_entity_poly.type
_entity_poly.pdbx_seq_one_letter_code
_entity_poly.pdbx_strand_id
1 'polypeptide(L)'
;MSPARPATALLALALAAWAGAAQAGERVRVIFDGGITGRCLEAAQDAAGRRACIGAAAEACMIDSRRGSTPPVMTACMGREAEWWQGRLDAARAALAERAPGDGRARLEAMSRAFDGWRAANCRFEAAGFDARTAPAAETSCWLRMTAEEALRLEGRLARRR
;
A
#
# COMPACT_ATOMS: atom_id res chain seq x y z
N MET A 1 17.02 -76.08 7.50
CA MET A 1 16.91 -75.34 8.78
C MET A 1 16.28 -73.97 8.51
N SER A 2 15.04 -73.79 8.97
CA SER A 2 14.46 -72.49 9.34
C SER A 2 14.75 -72.27 10.84
N PRO A 3 14.69 -71.05 11.45
CA PRO A 3 13.49 -70.19 11.39
C PRO A 3 13.65 -68.65 11.46
N ALA A 4 12.56 -68.01 11.04
CA ALA A 4 11.87 -66.78 11.46
C ALA A 4 12.52 -65.63 12.29
N ARG A 5 12.02 -64.42 11.96
CA ARG A 5 12.25 -63.06 12.51
C ARG A 5 11.71 -62.81 13.92
N PRO A 6 12.18 -61.74 14.60
CA PRO A 6 11.31 -60.67 15.14
C PRO A 6 11.84 -59.27 14.76
N ALA A 7 11.05 -58.28 14.30
CA ALA A 7 10.00 -57.49 14.99
C ALA A 7 10.54 -56.58 16.12
N THR A 8 11.02 -55.37 15.76
CA THR A 8 11.27 -54.22 16.67
C THR A 8 11.61 -53.01 15.82
N ALA A 9 11.11 -51.79 16.02
CA ALA A 9 9.99 -51.26 16.75
C ALA A 9 9.73 -49.88 16.11
N LEU A 10 8.47 -49.46 16.15
CA LEU A 10 8.02 -48.12 15.80
C LEU A 10 8.85 -47.05 16.54
N LEU A 11 9.40 -46.08 15.81
CA LEU A 11 9.80 -44.79 16.38
C LEU A 11 9.29 -43.66 15.48
N ALA A 12 7.96 -43.56 15.41
CA ALA A 12 7.27 -42.33 15.10
C ALA A 12 6.96 -41.64 16.42
N LEU A 13 7.70 -40.59 16.79
CA LEU A 13 7.30 -39.65 17.85
C LEU A 13 8.03 -38.30 17.73
N ALA A 14 7.23 -37.30 17.35
CA ALA A 14 7.23 -35.92 17.83
C ALA A 14 8.42 -34.99 17.53
N LEU A 15 8.41 -34.36 16.35
CA LEU A 15 9.05 -33.05 16.11
C LEU A 15 8.11 -32.09 15.36
N ALA A 16 6.82 -32.12 15.67
CA ALA A 16 5.81 -31.21 15.10
C ALA A 16 5.16 -30.36 16.19
N ALA A 17 5.86 -29.30 16.62
CA ALA A 17 5.25 -28.13 17.29
C ALA A 17 6.29 -27.01 17.50
N TRP A 18 6.93 -26.52 16.42
CA TRP A 18 7.37 -25.12 16.46
C TRP A 18 6.11 -24.28 16.25
N ALA A 19 5.40 -24.05 17.36
CA ALA A 19 4.38 -23.02 17.43
C ALA A 19 5.07 -21.71 17.06
N GLY A 20 4.84 -21.23 15.84
CA GLY A 20 5.17 -19.88 15.45
C GLY A 20 4.38 -18.96 16.36
N ALA A 21 5.02 -18.48 17.42
CA ALA A 21 4.54 -17.30 18.12
C ALA A 21 4.54 -16.20 17.07
N ALA A 22 3.36 -15.87 16.55
CA ALA A 22 3.17 -14.66 15.76
C ALA A 22 3.64 -13.53 16.66
N GLN A 23 4.82 -12.98 16.38
CA GLN A 23 5.26 -11.77 17.04
C GLN A 23 4.26 -10.70 16.61
N ALA A 24 3.28 -10.44 17.47
CA ALA A 24 2.45 -9.25 17.38
C ALA A 24 3.36 -8.07 17.69
N GLY A 25 4.11 -7.63 16.68
CA GLY A 25 4.92 -6.43 16.76
C GLY A 25 4.04 -5.28 17.24
N GLU A 26 4.56 -4.47 18.16
CA GLU A 26 3.84 -3.33 18.70
C GLU A 26 3.45 -2.41 17.53
N ARG A 27 2.15 -2.37 17.22
CA ARG A 27 1.65 -1.52 16.13
C ARG A 27 1.81 -0.07 16.56
N VAL A 28 2.57 0.70 15.79
CA VAL A 28 2.63 2.15 15.93
C VAL A 28 1.20 2.69 15.82
N ARG A 29 0.69 3.25 16.92
CA ARG A 29 -0.65 3.86 16.97
C ARG A 29 -0.54 5.28 16.46
N VAL A 30 -1.31 5.57 15.41
CA VAL A 30 -1.42 6.90 14.80
C VAL A 30 -2.87 7.34 14.74
N ILE A 31 -3.09 8.64 14.73
CA ILE A 31 -4.42 9.25 14.58
C ILE A 31 -4.56 9.69 13.12
N PHE A 32 -5.36 8.97 12.34
CA PHE A 32 -5.52 9.22 10.91
C PHE A 32 -6.98 9.53 10.55
N ASP A 33 -7.20 10.64 9.84
CA ASP A 33 -8.49 11.02 9.23
C ASP A 33 -8.30 11.28 7.72
N GLY A 34 -8.66 10.30 6.89
CA GLY A 34 -8.65 10.46 5.43
C GLY A 34 -9.65 11.51 4.91
N GLY A 35 -10.61 11.92 5.74
CA GLY A 35 -11.51 13.04 5.46
C GLY A 35 -10.78 14.37 5.29
N ILE A 36 -9.57 14.54 5.84
CA ILE A 36 -8.74 15.74 5.63
C ILE A 36 -8.34 15.86 4.15
N THR A 37 -7.77 14.80 3.57
CA THR A 37 -7.46 14.76 2.13
C THR A 37 -8.73 14.92 1.29
N GLY A 38 -9.84 14.28 1.71
CA GLY A 38 -11.15 14.44 1.06
C GLY A 38 -11.61 15.90 0.96
N ARG A 39 -11.64 16.63 2.09
CA ARG A 39 -12.02 18.05 2.14
C ARG A 39 -11.07 18.94 1.33
N CYS A 40 -9.76 18.65 1.34
CA CYS A 40 -8.82 19.36 0.48
C CYS A 40 -9.17 19.19 -1.01
N LEU A 41 -9.49 17.97 -1.44
CA LEU A 41 -9.86 17.69 -2.83
C LEU A 41 -11.16 18.35 -3.27
N GLU A 42 -12.11 18.53 -2.34
CA GLU A 42 -13.36 19.26 -2.58
C GLU A 42 -13.12 20.76 -2.74
N ALA A 43 -12.18 21.33 -1.99
CA ALA A 43 -11.81 22.75 -2.08
C ALA A 43 -10.89 23.07 -3.28
N ALA A 44 -10.24 22.06 -3.86
CA ALA A 44 -9.30 22.24 -4.96
C ALA A 44 -9.99 22.70 -6.26
N GLN A 45 -9.54 23.83 -6.80
CA GLN A 45 -10.14 24.45 -7.99
C GLN A 45 -9.67 23.82 -9.31
N ASP A 46 -8.46 23.25 -9.32
CA ASP A 46 -7.84 22.72 -10.52
C ASP A 46 -7.01 21.45 -10.24
N ALA A 47 -6.40 20.91 -11.30
CA ALA A 47 -5.58 19.71 -11.21
C ALA A 47 -4.29 19.92 -10.41
N ALA A 48 -3.79 21.15 -10.26
CA ALA A 48 -2.63 21.45 -9.43
C ALA A 48 -3.01 21.47 -7.94
N GLY A 49 -4.11 22.13 -7.59
CA GLY A 49 -4.68 22.13 -6.24
C GLY A 49 -5.02 20.71 -5.77
N ARG A 50 -5.58 19.87 -6.65
CA ARG A 50 -5.84 18.45 -6.31
C ARG A 50 -4.57 17.67 -6.01
N ARG A 51 -3.48 17.92 -6.74
CA ARG A 51 -2.16 17.30 -6.47
C ARG A 51 -1.53 17.82 -5.18
N ALA A 52 -1.79 19.08 -4.81
CA ALA A 52 -1.33 19.65 -3.54
C ALA A 52 -1.99 19.00 -2.31
N CYS A 53 -3.12 18.29 -2.47
CA CYS A 53 -3.77 17.57 -1.38
C CYS A 53 -3.10 16.23 -1.01
N ILE A 54 -2.16 15.75 -1.83
CA ILE A 54 -1.45 14.50 -1.58
C ILE A 54 -0.58 14.68 -0.33
N GLY A 55 -0.84 13.88 0.71
CA GLY A 55 -0.11 13.98 1.98
C GLY A 55 -0.82 14.80 3.05
N ALA A 56 -1.97 15.44 2.75
CA ALA A 56 -2.63 16.31 3.70
C ALA A 56 -3.09 15.58 4.98
N ALA A 57 -3.68 14.38 4.84
CA ALA A 57 -4.09 13.57 5.99
C ALA A 57 -2.89 12.96 6.71
N ALA A 58 -1.84 12.56 5.98
CA ALA A 58 -0.61 12.04 6.57
C ALA A 58 0.12 13.13 7.39
N GLU A 59 0.17 14.36 6.91
CA GLU A 59 0.76 15.50 7.61
C GLU A 59 0.03 15.80 8.91
N ALA A 60 -1.30 15.93 8.86
CA ALA A 60 -2.11 16.10 10.07
C ALA A 60 -1.93 14.92 11.05
N CYS A 61 -1.90 13.69 10.53
CA CYS A 61 -1.63 12.49 11.33
C CYS A 61 -0.28 12.55 12.05
N MET A 62 0.77 13.04 11.38
CA MET A 62 2.09 13.20 11.99
C MET A 62 2.07 14.29 13.08
N ILE A 63 1.37 15.40 12.86
CA ILE A 63 1.23 16.48 13.86
C ILE A 63 0.51 16.00 15.12
N ASP A 64 -0.59 15.25 14.94
CA ASP A 64 -1.46 14.82 16.05
C ASP A 64 -0.94 13.57 16.79
N SER A 65 -0.02 12.83 16.18
CA SER A 65 0.53 11.60 16.75
C SER A 65 1.75 11.85 17.65
N ARG A 66 1.83 11.12 18.76
CA ARG A 66 3.04 11.11 19.60
C ARG A 66 4.25 10.65 18.78
N ARG A 67 5.35 11.39 18.87
CA ARG A 67 6.59 11.13 18.10
C ARG A 67 6.36 11.17 16.59
N GLY A 68 5.47 12.06 16.13
CA GLY A 68 5.12 12.33 14.74
C GLY A 68 6.25 12.34 13.72
N SER A 69 7.38 12.95 14.09
CA SER A 69 8.57 13.11 13.24
C SER A 69 9.49 11.89 13.21
N THR A 70 9.14 10.80 13.90
CA THR A 70 9.99 9.60 13.89
C THR A 70 9.64 8.72 12.69
N PRO A 71 10.63 8.10 12.02
CA PRO A 71 10.37 7.31 10.81
C PRO A 71 9.26 6.27 10.94
N PRO A 72 9.11 5.52 12.07
CA PRO A 72 8.00 4.58 12.22
C PRO A 72 6.61 5.23 12.22
N VAL A 73 6.46 6.42 12.81
CA VAL A 73 5.19 7.17 12.83
C VAL A 73 4.92 7.80 11.47
N MET A 74 5.94 8.36 10.82
CA MET A 74 5.85 8.87 9.45
C MET A 74 5.40 7.78 8.48
N THR A 75 6.06 6.61 8.49
CA THR A 75 5.68 5.44 7.70
C THR A 75 4.23 5.04 7.96
N ALA A 76 3.79 4.99 9.22
CA ALA A 76 2.43 4.63 9.56
C ALA A 76 1.39 5.65 9.03
N CYS A 77 1.62 6.95 9.21
CA CYS A 77 0.72 8.01 8.73
C CYS A 77 0.64 8.04 7.20
N MET A 78 1.78 8.03 6.51
CA MET A 78 1.79 8.00 5.04
C MET A 78 1.19 6.70 4.48
N GLY A 79 1.41 5.57 5.15
CA GLY A 79 0.83 4.29 4.79
C GLY A 79 -0.70 4.30 4.85
N ARG A 80 -1.28 4.91 5.88
CA ARG A 80 -2.75 5.06 6.01
C ARG A 80 -3.34 5.93 4.90
N GLU A 81 -2.67 7.02 4.55
CA GLU A 81 -3.14 7.84 3.42
C GLU A 81 -2.95 7.10 2.09
N ALA A 82 -1.87 6.35 1.92
CA ALA A 82 -1.66 5.54 0.73
C ALA A 82 -2.74 4.46 0.57
N GLU A 83 -3.17 3.80 1.66
CA GLU A 83 -4.30 2.86 1.67
C GLU A 83 -5.60 3.57 1.25
N TRP A 84 -5.85 4.78 1.75
CA TRP A 84 -7.00 5.59 1.35
C TRP A 84 -6.97 5.94 -0.15
N TRP A 85 -5.82 6.36 -0.68
CA TRP A 85 -5.64 6.63 -2.10
C TRP A 85 -5.74 5.37 -2.96
N GLN A 86 -5.28 4.22 -2.46
CA GLN A 86 -5.38 2.94 -3.14
C GLN A 86 -6.85 2.55 -3.36
N GLY A 87 -7.72 2.75 -2.35
CA GLY A 87 -9.16 2.53 -2.50
C GLY A 87 -9.78 3.38 -3.61
N ARG A 88 -9.33 4.63 -3.75
CA ARG A 88 -9.76 5.52 -4.85
C ARG A 88 -9.24 5.07 -6.21
N LEU A 89 -7.98 4.66 -6.29
CA LEU A 89 -7.37 4.12 -7.49
C LEU A 89 -8.14 2.89 -7.99
N ASP A 90 -8.45 1.96 -7.10
CA ASP A 90 -9.16 0.73 -7.45
C ASP A 90 -10.61 1.02 -7.89
N ALA A 91 -11.29 1.96 -7.23
CA ALA A 91 -12.61 2.42 -7.67
C ALA A 91 -12.57 3.06 -9.08
N ALA A 92 -11.55 3.86 -9.37
CA ALA A 92 -11.37 4.48 -10.68
C ALA A 92 -11.05 3.44 -11.77
N ARG A 93 -10.21 2.44 -11.47
CA ARG A 93 -9.92 1.31 -12.36
C ARG A 93 -11.20 0.51 -12.66
N ALA A 94 -11.99 0.19 -11.64
CA ALA A 94 -13.26 -0.52 -11.83
C ALA A 94 -14.23 0.29 -12.71
N ALA A 95 -14.45 1.57 -12.41
CA ALA A 95 -15.33 2.41 -13.20
C ALA A 95 -14.89 2.59 -14.66
N LEU A 96 -13.57 2.61 -14.92
CA LEU A 96 -13.05 2.65 -16.29
C LEU A 96 -13.22 1.32 -17.01
N ALA A 97 -13.04 0.19 -16.32
CA ALA A 97 -13.24 -1.14 -16.88
C ALA A 97 -14.69 -1.33 -17.35
N GLU A 98 -15.67 -0.90 -16.56
CA GLU A 98 -17.10 -0.98 -16.92
C GLU A 98 -17.47 -0.14 -18.15
N ARG A 99 -16.69 0.90 -18.46
CA ARG A 99 -16.91 1.81 -19.60
C ARG A 99 -15.99 1.54 -20.78
N ALA A 100 -15.16 0.50 -20.70
CA ALA A 100 -14.13 0.24 -21.70
C ALA A 100 -14.73 -0.45 -22.94
N PRO A 101 -14.63 0.14 -24.14
CA PRO A 101 -15.06 -0.52 -25.36
C PRO A 101 -14.03 -1.56 -25.82
N GLY A 102 -14.49 -2.58 -26.54
CA GLY A 102 -13.63 -3.60 -27.15
C GLY A 102 -12.71 -4.28 -26.13
N ASP A 103 -11.42 -4.31 -26.42
CA ASP A 103 -10.36 -4.87 -25.57
C ASP A 103 -9.81 -3.86 -24.53
N GLY A 104 -10.48 -2.71 -24.35
CA GLY A 104 -10.05 -1.66 -23.42
C GLY A 104 -9.92 -2.14 -21.97
N ARG A 105 -10.76 -3.09 -21.53
CA ARG A 105 -10.66 -3.68 -20.18
C ARG A 105 -9.35 -4.45 -20.00
N ALA A 106 -9.01 -5.33 -20.94
CA ALA A 106 -7.76 -6.09 -20.90
C ALA A 106 -6.53 -5.16 -20.93
N ARG A 107 -6.58 -4.07 -21.70
CA ARG A 107 -5.53 -3.04 -21.72
C ARG A 107 -5.41 -2.29 -20.40
N LEU A 108 -6.53 -1.94 -19.76
CA LEU A 108 -6.53 -1.29 -18.45
C LEU A 108 -5.93 -2.21 -17.38
N GLU A 109 -6.28 -3.49 -17.38
CA GLU A 109 -5.72 -4.48 -16.46
C GLU A 109 -4.21 -4.66 -16.67
N ALA A 110 -3.75 -4.74 -17.92
CA ALA A 110 -2.33 -4.82 -18.24
C ALA A 110 -1.56 -3.56 -17.79
N MET A 111 -2.10 -2.37 -18.08
CA MET A 111 -1.54 -1.09 -17.62
C MET A 111 -1.48 -1.03 -16.09
N SER A 112 -2.53 -1.48 -15.40
CA SER A 112 -2.61 -1.44 -13.94
C SER A 112 -1.53 -2.33 -13.30
N ARG A 113 -1.36 -3.56 -13.79
CA ARG A 113 -0.28 -4.46 -13.33
C ARG A 113 1.11 -3.88 -13.59
N ALA A 114 1.33 -3.29 -14.77
CA ALA A 114 2.61 -2.66 -15.11
C ALA A 114 2.90 -1.46 -14.20
N PHE A 115 1.89 -0.64 -13.91
CA PHE A 115 2.01 0.47 -12.96
C PHE A 115 2.35 -0.02 -11.55
N ASP A 116 1.68 -1.05 -11.04
CA ASP A 116 1.92 -1.56 -9.69
C ASP A 116 3.36 -2.09 -9.54
N GLY A 117 3.86 -2.82 -10.56
CA GLY A 117 5.24 -3.29 -10.62
C GLY A 117 6.26 -2.15 -10.71
N TRP A 118 6.00 -1.16 -11.57
CA TRP A 118 6.86 0.02 -11.70
C TRP A 118 6.90 0.84 -10.41
N ARG A 119 5.75 1.15 -9.78
CA ARG A 119 5.66 1.86 -8.50
C ARG A 119 6.51 1.17 -7.43
N ALA A 120 6.36 -0.15 -7.28
CA ALA A 120 7.10 -0.90 -6.29
C ALA A 120 8.62 -0.86 -6.55
N ALA A 121 9.06 -1.03 -7.80
CA ALA A 121 10.49 -0.95 -8.14
C ALA A 121 11.05 0.47 -7.96
N ASN A 122 10.31 1.49 -8.40
CA ASN A 122 10.69 2.89 -8.30
C ASN A 122 10.84 3.32 -6.84
N CYS A 123 9.87 3.01 -5.98
CA CYS A 123 9.92 3.43 -4.58
C CYS A 123 11.01 2.74 -3.78
N ARG A 124 11.32 1.47 -4.06
CA ARG A 124 12.51 0.81 -3.49
C ARG A 124 13.81 1.48 -3.95
N PHE A 125 13.90 1.89 -5.21
CA PHE A 125 15.06 2.62 -5.72
C PHE A 125 15.21 3.99 -5.07
N GLU A 126 14.12 4.78 -4.95
CA GLU A 126 14.14 6.07 -4.24
C GLU A 126 14.59 5.90 -2.77
N ALA A 127 14.14 4.85 -2.09
CA ALA A 127 14.51 4.56 -0.71
C ALA A 127 15.96 4.09 -0.53
N ALA A 128 16.64 3.63 -1.58
CA ALA A 128 18.01 3.13 -1.50
C ALA A 128 19.04 4.20 -1.14
N GLY A 129 18.70 5.49 -1.30
CA GLY A 129 19.54 6.62 -0.89
C GLY A 129 19.52 6.92 0.62
N PHE A 130 18.69 6.22 1.40
CA PHE A 130 18.46 6.50 2.81
C PHE A 130 19.06 5.42 3.72
N ASP A 131 19.34 5.78 4.98
CA ASP A 131 19.75 4.80 5.98
C ASP A 131 18.61 3.81 6.30
N ALA A 132 18.94 2.67 6.90
CA ALA A 132 17.98 1.61 7.20
C ALA A 132 16.79 2.07 8.08
N ARG A 133 16.96 3.14 8.87
CA ARG A 133 15.88 3.69 9.71
C ARG A 133 14.94 4.59 8.93
N THR A 134 15.45 5.29 7.92
CA THR A 134 14.72 6.31 7.15
C THR A 134 14.14 5.75 5.86
N ALA A 135 14.78 4.72 5.29
CA ALA A 135 14.36 4.08 4.04
C ALA A 135 12.87 3.66 4.02
N PRO A 136 12.28 3.09 5.08
CA PRO A 136 10.85 2.76 5.07
C PRO A 136 9.93 3.98 4.92
N ALA A 137 10.28 5.11 5.53
CA ALA A 137 9.51 6.34 5.41
C ALA A 137 9.67 6.95 4.00
N ALA A 138 10.88 6.92 3.44
CA ALA A 138 11.13 7.37 2.08
C ALA A 138 10.37 6.52 1.04
N GLU A 139 10.42 5.19 1.15
CA GLU A 139 9.67 4.28 0.28
C GLU A 139 8.16 4.55 0.35
N THR A 140 7.63 4.73 1.56
CA THR A 140 6.20 4.96 1.77
C THR A 140 5.76 6.34 1.25
N SER A 141 6.60 7.37 1.36
CA SER A 141 6.34 8.69 0.78
C SER A 141 6.22 8.62 -0.74
N CYS A 142 7.16 7.93 -1.40
CA CYS A 142 7.07 7.64 -2.83
C CYS A 142 5.78 6.89 -3.18
N TRP A 143 5.47 5.84 -2.42
CA TRP A 143 4.31 5.02 -2.65
C TRP A 143 3.01 5.83 -2.57
N LEU A 144 2.86 6.64 -1.51
CA LEU A 144 1.75 7.57 -1.34
C LEU A 144 1.58 8.49 -2.55
N ARG A 145 2.66 9.21 -2.92
CA ARG A 145 2.64 10.15 -4.06
C ARG A 145 2.20 9.49 -5.35
N MET A 146 2.85 8.39 -5.72
CA MET A 146 2.57 7.70 -6.99
C MET A 146 1.15 7.12 -7.04
N THR A 147 0.67 6.57 -5.91
CA THR A 147 -0.69 6.01 -5.82
C THR A 147 -1.74 7.10 -6.02
N ALA A 148 -1.56 8.24 -5.35
CA ALA A 148 -2.47 9.37 -5.43
C ALA A 148 -2.47 10.02 -6.81
N GLU A 149 -1.30 10.21 -7.42
CA GLU A 149 -1.17 10.75 -8.78
C GLU A 149 -1.89 9.87 -9.81
N GLU A 150 -1.75 8.55 -9.71
CA GLU A 150 -2.43 7.61 -10.60
C GLU A 150 -3.95 7.61 -10.37
N ALA A 151 -4.40 7.64 -9.11
CA ALA A 151 -5.82 7.78 -8.79
C ALA A 151 -6.41 9.04 -9.44
N LEU A 152 -5.77 10.20 -9.23
CA LEU A 152 -6.20 11.47 -9.82
C LEU A 152 -6.19 11.44 -11.35
N ARG A 153 -5.19 10.79 -11.97
CA ARG A 153 -5.11 10.65 -13.42
C ARG A 153 -6.28 9.85 -13.99
N LEU A 154 -6.65 8.73 -13.36
CA LEU A 154 -7.75 7.88 -13.79
C LEU A 154 -9.12 8.51 -13.50
N GLU A 155 -9.29 9.14 -12.33
CA GLU A 155 -10.47 9.94 -12.01
C GLU A 155 -10.69 11.07 -13.02
N GLY A 156 -9.63 11.77 -13.42
CA GLY A 156 -9.69 12.80 -14.45
C GLY A 156 -10.11 12.25 -15.83
N ARG A 157 -9.72 11.01 -16.18
CA ARG A 157 -10.19 10.34 -17.40
C ARG A 157 -11.68 10.02 -17.31
N LEU A 158 -12.18 9.60 -16.15
CA LEU A 158 -13.60 9.34 -15.93
C LEU A 158 -14.43 10.62 -16.03
N ALA A 159 -13.95 11.73 -15.48
CA ALA A 159 -14.65 13.02 -15.51
C ALA A 159 -14.83 13.55 -16.95
N ARG A 160 -13.83 13.39 -17.82
CA ARG A 160 -13.90 13.79 -19.24
C ARG A 160 -14.75 12.88 -20.14
N ARG A 161 -15.17 11.71 -19.63
CA ARG A 161 -16.02 10.75 -20.34
C ARG A 161 -17.49 10.80 -19.89
N ARG A 162 -17.83 11.74 -19.01
CA ARG A 162 -19.22 12.11 -18.73
C ARG A 162 -19.68 13.08 -19.81
#